data_AF-A0A2S5M6K0-F1
#
_entry.id   AF-A0A2S5M6K0-F1
#
_cell.length_a   1.000
_cell.length_b   1.000
_cell.length_c   1.000
_cell.angle_alpha   90.00
_cell.angle_beta   90.00
_cell.angle_gamma   90.00
#
_symmetry.space_group_name_H-M   'P 1'
#
loop_
_entity.id
_entity.type
_entity.pdbx_description
1 polymer ?
#
loop_
_entity_poly.entity_id
_entity_poly.type
_entity_poly.pdbx_seq_one_letter_code
_entity_poly.pdbx_strand_id
1 'polypeptide(L)' 'MLNMAAVVIGLAATFSDYPAFLRRDGMVEAYTDRGPIVEIIVRCPAGTGILSFSKIDRRFCSSKHNCYGSLRPAVLNTCG' A
#
# COMPACT_ATOMS: atom_id res chain seq x y z
N MET A 1 -21.91 -25.34 -34.59
CA MET A 1 -22.11 -24.81 -33.22
C MET A 1 -20.82 -25.09 -32.44
N LEU A 2 -19.92 -24.10 -32.34
CA LEU A 2 -18.75 -24.19 -31.45
C LEU A 2 -18.83 -23.00 -30.50
N ASN A 3 -19.06 -23.27 -29.21
CA ASN A 3 -19.12 -22.25 -28.18
C ASN A 3 -17.74 -22.17 -27.51
N MET A 4 -17.03 -21.07 -27.74
CA MET A 4 -15.67 -20.85 -27.26
C MET A 4 -15.77 -20.08 -25.94
N ALA A 5 -15.75 -20.82 -24.82
CA ALA A 5 -15.79 -20.22 -23.49
C ALA A 5 -14.45 -19.53 -23.19
N ALA A 6 -14.45 -18.20 -23.19
CA ALA A 6 -13.33 -17.40 -22.75
C ALA A 6 -13.15 -17.56 -21.23
N VAL A 7 -12.05 -18.20 -20.83
CA VAL A 7 -11.64 -18.27 -19.42
C VAL A 7 -10.98 -16.93 -19.07
N VAL A 8 -11.70 -16.09 -18.34
CA VAL A 8 -11.15 -14.86 -17.74
C VAL A 8 -10.30 -15.27 -16.54
N ILE A 9 -8.98 -15.33 -16.72
CA ILE A 9 -8.03 -15.50 -15.62
C ILE A 9 -7.96 -14.17 -14.88
N GLY A 10 -8.82 -13.97 -13.89
CA GLY A 10 -8.71 -12.86 -12.96
C GLY A 10 -7.50 -13.06 -12.06
N LEU A 11 -6.42 -12.32 -12.31
CA LEU A 11 -5.32 -12.17 -11.36
C LEU A 11 -5.85 -11.40 -10.14
N ALA A 12 -6.39 -12.13 -9.17
CA ALA A 12 -6.74 -11.56 -7.87
C ALA A 12 -5.43 -11.14 -7.19
N ALA A 13 -5.10 -9.84 -7.27
CA ALA A 13 -4.10 -9.25 -6.40
C ALA A 13 -4.56 -9.54 -4.96
N THR A 14 -3.78 -10.32 -4.22
CA THR A 14 -4.06 -10.63 -2.82
C THR A 14 -3.82 -9.39 -1.98
N PHE A 15 -4.85 -8.55 -1.87
CA PHE A 15 -4.91 -7.48 -0.88
C PHE A 15 -5.04 -8.15 0.50
N SER A 16 -3.98 -8.06 1.32
CA SER A 16 -3.99 -8.61 2.67
C SER A 16 -4.25 -7.49 3.66
N ASP A 17 -5.48 -7.41 4.16
CA ASP A 17 -5.84 -6.52 5.27
C ASP A 17 -5.43 -7.15 6.63
N TYR A 18 -4.19 -7.63 6.79
CA TYR A 18 -3.67 -8.14 8.09
C TYR A 18 -2.55 -7.36 8.86
N PRO A 19 -2.84 -6.60 9.94
CA PRO A 19 -4.14 -6.08 10.37
C PRO A 19 -4.29 -4.54 10.20
N ALA A 20 -5.19 -4.12 9.32
CA ALA A 20 -5.77 -2.78 9.27
C ALA A 20 -7.02 -2.64 10.18
N PHE A 21 -7.42 -3.73 10.85
CA PHE A 21 -8.71 -3.90 11.52
C PHE A 21 -8.88 -3.23 12.90
N LEU A 22 -7.86 -2.56 13.46
CA LEU A 22 -7.94 -2.03 14.83
C LEU A 22 -8.21 -0.52 14.94
N ARG A 23 -8.24 0.25 13.84
CA ARG A 23 -8.46 1.71 13.90
C ARG A 23 -9.26 2.24 12.72
N ARG A 24 -10.51 2.66 12.98
CA ARG A 24 -11.43 3.28 12.01
C ARG A 24 -10.93 4.64 11.48
N ASP A 25 -9.99 5.23 12.22
CA ASP A 25 -9.26 6.48 12.02
C ASP A 25 -7.81 6.24 11.55
N GLY A 26 -7.48 5.01 11.14
CA GLY A 26 -6.16 4.63 10.67
C GLY A 26 -5.78 5.38 9.39
N MET A 27 -4.61 6.03 9.45
CA MET A 27 -3.94 6.70 8.32
C MET A 27 -3.62 5.74 7.18
N VAL A 28 -3.47 4.44 7.48
CA VAL A 28 -3.21 3.37 6.52
C VAL A 28 -4.54 2.73 6.11
N GLU A 29 -4.74 2.57 4.80
CA GLU A 29 -5.89 1.88 4.23
C GLU A 29 -5.60 0.41 3.97
N ALA A 30 -4.43 0.13 3.40
CA ALA A 30 -4.00 -1.20 3.05
C ALA A 30 -2.48 -1.29 3.01
N TYR A 31 -1.96 -2.51 3.09
CA TYR A 31 -0.58 -2.83 2.70
C TYR A 31 -0.54 -4.07 1.82
N THR A 32 0.44 -4.09 0.93
CA THR A 32 0.76 -5.22 0.08
C THR A 32 2.21 -5.61 0.35
N ASP A 33 2.42 -6.82 0.82
CA ASP A 33 3.75 -7.37 0.99
C ASP A 33 4.32 -7.81 -0.38
N ARG A 34 5.44 -7.22 -0.79
CA ARG A 34 6.14 -7.53 -2.04
C ARG A 34 7.54 -8.09 -1.77
N GLY A 35 7.72 -8.82 -0.67
CA GLY A 35 8.99 -9.42 -0.28
C GLY A 35 9.82 -8.48 0.60
N PRO A 36 10.97 -7.94 0.12
CA PRO A 36 11.77 -7.01 0.92
C PRO A 36 11.11 -5.63 1.11
N ILE A 37 10.09 -5.32 0.31
CA ILE A 37 9.35 -4.06 0.34
C ILE A 37 7.89 -4.34 0.71
N VAL A 38 7.32 -3.49 1.57
CA VAL A 38 5.87 -3.40 1.81
C VAL A 38 5.37 -2.13 1.14
N GLU A 39 4.38 -2.25 0.26
CA GLU A 39 3.65 -1.11 -0.27
C GLU A 39 2.53 -0.74 0.69
N ILE A 40 2.35 0.54 0.97
CA ILE A 40 1.40 1.04 1.98
C ILE A 40 0.54 2.12 1.31
N ILE A 41 -0.76 1.90 1.29
CA ILE A 41 -1.76 2.84 0.81
C ILE A 41 -2.27 3.63 2.01
N VAL A 42 -2.29 4.96 1.91
CA VAL A 42 -2.64 5.87 3.01
C VAL A 42 -3.72 6.87 2.60
N ARG A 43 -4.55 7.28 3.56
CA ARG A 43 -5.53 8.35 3.36
C ARG A 43 -4.84 9.71 3.38
N CYS A 44 -5.09 10.50 2.35
CA CYS A 44 -4.70 11.90 2.26
C CYS A 44 -5.96 12.79 2.22
N PRO A 45 -5.88 14.08 2.60
CA PRO A 45 -7.01 15.00 2.50
C PRO A 45 -7.61 15.11 1.08
N ALA A 46 -6.76 15.00 0.05
CA ALA A 46 -7.14 15.12 -1.35
C ALA A 46 -7.37 13.77 -2.06
N GLY A 47 -7.30 12.63 -1.35
CA GLY A 47 -7.41 11.30 -1.96
C GLY A 47 -6.57 10.26 -1.24
N THR A 48 -5.81 9.48 -2.01
CA THR A 48 -4.97 8.39 -1.47
C THR A 48 -3.51 8.59 -1.86
N GLY A 49 -2.61 8.32 -0.92
CA GLY A 49 -1.17 8.30 -1.14
C GLY A 49 -0.63 6.87 -1.17
N ILE A 50 0.47 6.66 -1.88
CA ILE A 50 1.22 5.41 -1.83
C ILE A 50 2.61 5.72 -1.31
N LEU A 51 3.06 4.92 -0.34
CA LEU A 51 4.43 4.94 0.16
C LEU A 51 4.92 3.50 0.31
N SER A 52 6.21 3.31 0.49
CA SER A 52 6.81 1.99 0.69
C SER A 52 7.53 1.90 2.02
N PHE A 53 7.67 0.70 2.55
CA PHE A 53 8.52 0.39 3.68
C PHE A 53 9.55 -0.66 3.27
N SER A 54 10.84 -0.36 3.45
CA SER A 54 11.92 -1.32 3.27
C SER A 54 12.09 -2.14 4.54
N LYS A 55 11.91 -3.46 4.46
CA LYS A 55 12.19 -4.38 5.59
C LYS A 55 13.68 -4.49 5.89
N ILE A 56 14.52 -4.23 4.88
CA ILE A 56 15.98 -4.26 4.98
C ILE A 56 16.47 -3.02 5.72
N ASP A 57 16.12 -1.84 5.24
CA ASP A 57 16.59 -0.56 5.80
C ASP A 57 15.76 -0.09 7.00
N ARG A 58 14.60 -0.74 7.22
CA ARG A 58 13.61 -0.39 8.24
C ARG A 58 13.14 1.06 8.13
N ARG A 59 12.90 1.53 6.90
CA ARG A 59 12.53 2.91 6.58
C ARG A 59 11.27 3.00 5.74
N PHE A 60 10.50 4.07 5.96
CA PHE A 60 9.31 4.43 5.18
C PHE A 60 9.69 5.47 4.13
N CYS A 61 9.52 5.15 2.85
CA CYS A 61 9.84 6.02 1.73
C CYS A 61 8.55 6.57 1.11
N SER A 62 8.43 7.88 1.11
CA SER A 62 7.31 8.63 0.53
C SER A 62 7.27 8.54 -1.00
N SER A 63 6.16 8.98 -1.60
CA SER A 63 6.02 9.12 -3.07
C SER A 63 7.02 10.10 -3.70
N LYS A 64 7.66 10.95 -2.88
CA LYS A 64 8.68 11.91 -3.30
C LYS A 64 10.11 11.41 -3.10
N HIS A 65 10.29 10.10 -2.88
CA HIS A 65 11.59 9.44 -2.69
C HIS A 65 12.38 9.86 -1.43
N ASN A 66 11.74 10.59 -0.51
CA ASN A 66 12.33 10.84 0.82
C ASN A 66 11.98 9.69 1.76
N CYS A 67 12.97 9.21 2.50
CA CYS A 67 12.81 8.10 3.44
C CYS A 67 12.98 8.53 4.89
N TYR A 68 12.13 7.97 5.76
CA TYR A 68 11.97 8.37 7.15
C TYR A 68 12.01 7.15 8.07
N GLY A 69 12.42 7.36 9.32
CA GLY A 69 12.42 6.31 10.34
C GLY A 69 11.03 5.97 10.90
N SER A 70 9.99 6.71 10.52
CA SER A 70 8.62 6.47 10.97
C SER A 70 7.59 6.80 9.89
N LEU A 71 6.39 6.22 10.02
CA LEU A 71 5.33 6.29 9.02
C LEU A 71 4.73 7.70 8.88
N ARG A 72 4.51 8.42 10.00
CA ARG A 72 3.86 9.74 10.00
C ARG A 72 4.56 10.78 9.11
N PRO A 73 5.88 11.04 9.22
CA PRO A 73 6.55 11.99 8.34
C PRO A 73 6.56 11.53 6.87
N ALA A 74 6.62 10.23 6.61
CA ALA A 74 6.49 9.70 5.26
C ALA A 74 5.12 10.01 4.66
N VAL A 75 4.03 9.84 5.42
CA VAL A 75 2.68 10.20 4.97
C VAL A 75 2.52 11.69 4.78
N LEU A 76 3.00 12.52 5.71
CA LEU A 76 2.94 13.97 5.55
C LEU A 76 3.61 14.39 4.25
N ASN A 77 4.79 13.84 3.95
CA ASN A 77 5.51 14.14 2.71
C ASN A 77 4.83 13.58 1.45
N THR A 78 4.16 12.42 1.54
CA THR A 78 3.38 11.82 0.45
C THR A 78 2.11 12.63 0.14
N CYS A 79 1.40 13.10 1.16
CA CYS A 79 0.09 13.77 1.02
C CYS A 79 0.18 15.29 0.79
N GLY A 80 1.34 15.91 0.96
CA GLY A 80 1.54 17.37 0.89
C GLY A 80 3.00 17.76 0.75
#